data_AF-A0A645CB68-F1
#
_entry.id   AF-A0A645CB68-F1
#
_cell.length_a   1.000
_cell.length_b   1.000
_cell.length_c   1.000
_cell.angle_alpha   90.00
_cell.angle_beta   90.00
_cell.angle_gamma   90.00
#
_symmetry.space_group_name_H-M   'P 1'
#
loop_
_entity.id
_entity.type
_entity.pdbx_description
1 polymer ?
#
loop_
_entity_poly.entity_id
_entity_poly.type
_entity_poly.pdbx_seq_one_letter_code
_entity_poly.pdbx_strand_id
1 'polypeptide(L)'
;MINYPFIVRDSLISYIEEQHKNNRKVKLYYTIRELTNYTEEIFALKSLNHEIFVSGVGYGLPWQCEHLIDDYKPAWYTQLPDQMSDAALVLNGFSRWINYYLEGLRWMLENYEIDGLYMDDVSFDRSVMKRIRKILEEYRPGSLIDLHSNTGYSIGPANQYTDFFPYVDRLWFGESFKYNEMMPDEWFVTFSGIPFGVMSEMLQDGGNRFLGMVYGTTGRHSYSQYSPAPIWKLWEDFKIDESKMIGYWDEKSPIKTNHENVKATLFIKPDQILISVGNFYSEEKNVHLNINWRELNIDPDKAILEIPEIENFQSQDILSVNDKFIIKNKEGIIFILKEK
;
A
#
# COMPACT_ATOMS: atom_id res chain seq x y z
N MET A 1 2.48 -14.22 16.73
CA MET A 1 1.22 -14.91 17.04
C MET A 1 0.11 -14.23 16.28
N ILE A 2 -0.38 -14.89 15.24
CA ILE A 2 -1.27 -14.27 14.26
C ILE A 2 -2.62 -13.93 14.90
N ASN A 3 -3.04 -12.68 14.73
CA ASN A 3 -4.35 -12.15 15.15
C ASN A 3 -4.74 -12.36 16.63
N TYR A 4 -3.76 -12.56 17.52
CA TYR A 4 -3.99 -12.68 18.97
C TYR A 4 -2.88 -11.95 19.76
N PRO A 5 -2.89 -10.61 19.78
CA PRO A 5 -1.80 -9.80 20.34
C PRO A 5 -1.74 -9.80 21.88
N PHE A 6 -2.75 -10.36 22.56
CA PHE A 6 -2.89 -10.29 24.02
C PHE A 6 -1.84 -11.10 24.79
N ILE A 7 -1.30 -12.14 24.17
CA ILE A 7 -0.29 -13.03 24.80
C ILE A 7 1.12 -12.43 24.84
N VAL A 8 1.37 -11.35 24.09
CA VAL A 8 2.66 -10.64 24.05
C VAL A 8 2.55 -9.22 24.59
N ARG A 9 1.57 -8.98 25.47
CA ARG A 9 1.20 -7.67 26.01
C ARG A 9 2.38 -6.78 26.40
N ASP A 10 3.20 -7.21 27.35
CA ASP A 10 4.20 -6.33 27.95
C ASP A 10 5.30 -5.94 26.95
N SER A 11 5.74 -6.90 26.13
CA SER A 11 6.68 -6.64 25.04
C SER A 11 6.10 -5.73 23.96
N LEU A 12 4.81 -5.88 23.66
CA LEU A 12 4.12 -5.06 22.67
C LEU A 12 3.97 -3.61 23.13
N ILE A 13 3.53 -3.39 24.38
CA ILE A 13 3.45 -2.06 24.99
C ILE A 13 4.83 -1.40 25.00
N SER A 14 5.86 -2.12 25.45
CA SER A 14 7.23 -1.59 25.51
C SER A 14 7.74 -1.15 24.13
N TYR A 15 7.45 -1.94 23.09
CA TYR A 15 7.79 -1.60 21.71
C TYR A 15 7.04 -0.36 21.22
N ILE A 16 5.74 -0.27 21.50
CA ILE A 16 4.91 0.89 21.11
C ILE A 16 5.43 2.17 21.76
N GLU A 17 5.69 2.14 23.07
CA GLU A 17 6.26 3.28 23.80
C GLU A 17 7.61 3.72 23.23
N GLU A 18 8.46 2.77 22.85
CA GLU A 18 9.75 3.08 22.21
C GLU A 18 9.54 3.77 20.86
N GLN A 19 8.62 3.28 20.02
CA GLN A 19 8.35 3.92 18.73
C GLN A 19 7.74 5.31 18.90
N HIS A 20 6.84 5.50 19.86
CA HIS A 20 6.26 6.81 20.17
C HIS A 20 7.31 7.81 20.66
N LYS A 21 8.26 7.39 21.51
CA LYS A 21 9.42 8.24 21.92
C LYS A 21 10.26 8.71 20.73
N ASN A 22 10.23 7.97 19.63
CA ASN A 22 10.91 8.30 18.37
C ASN A 22 9.98 8.94 17.32
N ASN A 23 8.79 9.41 17.72
CA ASN A 23 7.80 10.04 16.86
C ASN A 23 7.33 9.14 15.69
N ARG A 24 7.22 7.83 15.94
CA ARG A 24 6.75 6.84 14.96
C ARG A 24 5.44 6.22 15.43
N LYS A 25 4.52 6.04 14.49
CA LYS A 25 3.25 5.33 14.71
C LYS A 25 3.43 3.82 14.59
N VAL A 26 2.67 3.04 15.34
CA VAL A 26 2.65 1.57 15.28
C VAL A 26 1.29 1.05 14.82
N LYS A 27 1.28 0.36 13.69
CA LYS A 27 0.09 -0.37 13.20
C LYS A 27 0.29 -1.86 13.39
N LEU A 28 -0.76 -2.57 13.83
CA LEU A 28 -0.68 -4.01 14.03
C LEU A 28 -1.26 -4.79 12.86
N TYR A 29 -0.59 -5.89 12.50
CA TYR A 29 -1.24 -6.96 11.75
C TYR A 29 -2.38 -7.52 12.59
N TYR A 30 -3.63 -7.22 12.22
CA TYR A 30 -4.78 -7.65 12.98
C TYR A 30 -6.05 -7.73 12.12
N THR A 31 -6.42 -8.96 11.74
CA THR A 31 -7.58 -9.32 10.90
C THR A 31 -8.34 -10.52 11.49
N ILE A 32 -9.43 -10.97 10.85
CA ILE A 32 -10.31 -12.08 11.29
C ILE A 32 -10.22 -13.28 10.32
N ARG A 33 -9.17 -13.39 9.53
CA ARG A 33 -9.01 -14.50 8.57
C ARG A 33 -8.53 -15.78 9.24
N GLU A 34 -7.61 -15.63 10.19
CA GLU A 34 -6.85 -16.71 10.79
C GLU A 34 -6.69 -16.47 12.28
N LEU A 35 -6.58 -17.53 13.08
CA LEU A 35 -6.38 -17.42 14.51
C LEU A 35 -5.29 -18.39 14.97
N THR A 36 -4.34 -17.88 15.74
CA THR A 36 -3.26 -18.68 16.32
C THR A 36 -3.77 -19.80 17.22
N ASN A 37 -3.05 -20.92 17.26
CA ASN A 37 -3.30 -22.01 18.19
C ASN A 37 -3.03 -21.67 19.67
N TYR A 38 -2.47 -20.49 19.95
CA TYR A 38 -2.19 -20.01 21.31
C TYR A 38 -3.35 -19.19 21.89
N THR A 39 -4.47 -19.12 21.18
CA THR A 39 -5.69 -18.52 21.71
C THR A 39 -6.17 -19.34 22.90
N GLU A 40 -6.35 -18.69 24.05
CA GLU A 40 -6.67 -19.38 25.30
C GLU A 40 -8.03 -20.10 25.23
N GLU A 41 -8.96 -19.55 24.44
CA GLU A 41 -10.31 -20.07 24.26
C GLU A 41 -10.43 -21.14 23.17
N ILE A 42 -9.33 -21.62 22.57
CA ILE A 42 -9.38 -22.42 21.34
C ILE A 42 -10.32 -23.65 21.43
N PHE A 43 -10.34 -24.36 22.56
CA PHE A 43 -11.24 -25.50 22.76
C PHE A 43 -12.70 -25.07 22.91
N ALA A 44 -12.95 -23.96 23.59
CA ALA A 44 -14.30 -23.39 23.70
C ALA A 44 -14.79 -22.93 22.32
N LEU A 45 -13.94 -22.28 21.52
CA LEU A 45 -14.25 -21.88 20.14
C LEU A 45 -14.51 -23.09 19.24
N LYS A 46 -13.72 -24.17 19.36
CA LYS A 46 -13.96 -25.43 18.65
C LYS A 46 -15.28 -26.09 19.06
N SER A 47 -15.65 -26.01 20.34
CA SER A 47 -16.93 -26.54 20.83
C SER A 47 -18.18 -25.87 20.23
N LEU A 48 -18.02 -24.69 19.60
CA LEU A 48 -19.08 -24.01 18.86
C LEU A 48 -19.27 -24.57 17.43
N ASN A 49 -18.71 -25.76 17.15
CA ASN A 49 -18.68 -26.38 15.84
C ASN A 49 -18.09 -25.39 14.80
N HIS A 50 -18.67 -25.33 13.60
CA HIS A 50 -18.17 -24.48 12.52
C HIS A 50 -18.69 -23.05 12.53
N GLU A 51 -19.18 -22.55 13.67
CA GLU A 51 -19.49 -21.13 13.77
C GLU A 51 -18.22 -20.30 13.63
N ILE A 52 -17.14 -20.68 14.32
CA ILE A 52 -15.88 -19.91 14.37
C ILE A 52 -14.81 -20.51 13.46
N PHE A 53 -14.50 -21.81 13.59
CA PHE A 53 -13.47 -22.46 12.76
C PHE A 53 -14.10 -23.16 11.57
N VAL A 54 -13.55 -22.95 10.38
CA VAL A 54 -14.06 -23.61 9.17
C VAL A 54 -13.75 -25.11 9.21
N SER A 55 -14.72 -25.94 8.81
CA SER A 55 -14.52 -27.37 8.65
C SER A 55 -13.41 -27.67 7.63
N GLY A 56 -12.72 -28.77 7.83
CA GLY A 56 -11.69 -29.26 6.94
C GLY A 56 -11.33 -30.68 7.30
N VAL A 57 -10.41 -31.28 6.56
CA VAL A 57 -9.94 -32.65 6.84
C VAL A 57 -9.29 -32.73 8.23
N GLY A 58 -8.79 -31.60 8.76
CA GLY A 58 -7.91 -31.56 9.91
C GLY A 58 -6.54 -32.16 9.58
N TYR A 59 -5.87 -32.69 10.60
CA TYR A 59 -4.47 -33.10 10.54
C TYR A 59 -3.54 -31.97 10.04
N GLY A 60 -2.27 -32.27 9.79
CA GLY A 60 -1.27 -31.27 9.38
C GLY A 60 -0.17 -31.10 10.43
N LEU A 61 -0.15 -29.96 11.11
CA LEU A 61 0.95 -29.59 12.00
C LEU A 61 0.90 -30.35 13.34
N PRO A 62 2.04 -30.68 13.97
CA PRO A 62 2.10 -31.56 15.14
C PRO A 62 1.13 -31.20 16.27
N TRP A 63 1.10 -29.92 16.67
CA TRP A 63 0.20 -29.44 17.73
C TRP A 63 -1.28 -29.65 17.36
N GLN A 64 -1.66 -29.33 16.13
CA GLN A 64 -3.05 -29.44 15.69
C GLN A 64 -3.49 -30.91 15.61
N CYS A 65 -2.61 -31.81 15.14
CA CYS A 65 -2.84 -33.26 15.13
C CYS A 65 -3.04 -33.84 16.53
N GLU A 66 -2.27 -33.37 17.51
CA GLU A 66 -2.33 -33.86 18.89
C GLU A 66 -3.56 -33.34 19.65
N HIS A 67 -3.88 -32.05 19.49
CA HIS A 67 -4.87 -31.38 20.34
C HIS A 67 -6.24 -31.19 19.69
N LEU A 68 -6.29 -31.02 18.37
CA LEU A 68 -7.54 -30.82 17.64
C LEU A 68 -7.94 -32.06 16.85
N ILE A 69 -6.98 -32.89 16.43
CA ILE A 69 -7.18 -34.15 15.69
C ILE A 69 -7.72 -33.90 14.28
N ASP A 70 -9.00 -33.60 14.15
CA ASP A 70 -9.72 -33.49 12.88
C ASP A 70 -10.69 -32.30 12.85
N ASP A 71 -11.36 -32.14 11.70
CA ASP A 71 -12.48 -31.20 11.51
C ASP A 71 -12.14 -29.72 11.73
N TYR A 72 -11.00 -29.31 11.18
CA TYR A 72 -10.57 -27.93 11.09
C TYR A 72 -9.80 -27.70 9.78
N LYS A 73 -9.66 -26.45 9.38
CA LYS A 73 -8.81 -26.05 8.25
C LYS A 73 -7.53 -25.35 8.74
N PRO A 74 -6.34 -25.93 8.51
CA PRO A 74 -5.08 -25.26 8.85
C PRO A 74 -4.88 -24.03 7.97
N ALA A 75 -4.15 -23.05 8.51
CA ALA A 75 -3.87 -21.77 7.88
C ALA A 75 -2.36 -21.48 7.93
N TRP A 76 -1.97 -20.20 8.03
CA TRP A 76 -0.57 -19.80 8.13
C TRP A 76 0.22 -20.55 9.21
N TYR A 77 1.46 -20.91 8.88
CA TYR A 77 2.41 -21.53 9.78
C TYR A 77 3.63 -20.62 9.95
N THR A 78 4.01 -20.34 11.19
CA THR A 78 5.24 -19.60 11.50
C THR A 78 6.07 -20.38 12.50
N GLN A 79 7.33 -20.66 12.14
CA GLN A 79 8.29 -21.19 13.08
C GLN A 79 8.68 -20.10 14.09
N LEU A 80 8.64 -20.44 15.37
CA LEU A 80 9.02 -19.57 16.47
C LEU A 80 10.34 -20.09 17.09
N PRO A 81 11.00 -19.30 17.96
CA PRO A 81 12.13 -19.78 18.76
C PRO A 81 11.78 -21.03 19.58
N ASP A 82 12.82 -21.70 20.09
CA ASP A 82 12.68 -22.81 21.05
C ASP A 82 11.82 -23.98 20.57
N GLN A 83 11.88 -24.27 19.26
CA GLN A 83 11.10 -25.33 18.61
C GLN A 83 9.58 -25.15 18.73
N MET A 84 9.14 -23.94 19.07
CA MET A 84 7.73 -23.58 19.06
C MET A 84 7.29 -23.22 17.63
N SER A 85 5.99 -23.24 17.40
CA SER A 85 5.42 -22.77 16.15
C SER A 85 4.03 -22.21 16.37
N ASP A 86 3.67 -21.20 15.58
CA ASP A 86 2.30 -20.72 15.41
C ASP A 86 1.65 -21.51 14.27
N ALA A 87 0.66 -22.33 14.63
CA ALA A 87 -0.07 -23.22 13.75
C ALA A 87 -1.52 -22.72 13.64
N ALA A 88 -1.75 -21.71 12.82
CA ALA A 88 -3.02 -21.01 12.78
C ALA A 88 -4.14 -21.83 12.13
N LEU A 89 -5.38 -21.46 12.45
CA LEU A 89 -6.61 -22.04 11.92
C LEU A 89 -7.39 -21.00 11.12
N VAL A 90 -8.04 -21.44 10.04
CA VAL A 90 -8.92 -20.58 9.24
C VAL A 90 -10.22 -20.33 9.99
N LEU A 91 -10.59 -19.05 10.10
CA LEU A 91 -11.83 -18.61 10.71
C LEU A 91 -12.95 -18.48 9.66
N ASN A 92 -14.18 -18.70 10.10
CA ASN A 92 -15.36 -18.16 9.46
C ASN A 92 -15.44 -16.66 9.81
N GLY A 93 -15.20 -15.81 8.80
CA GLY A 93 -15.20 -14.36 8.96
C GLY A 93 -16.55 -13.75 9.30
N PHE A 94 -17.66 -14.50 9.14
CA PHE A 94 -19.01 -14.08 9.51
C PHE A 94 -19.51 -14.83 10.74
N SER A 95 -18.87 -14.57 11.87
CA SER A 95 -19.15 -15.26 13.13
C SER A 95 -19.21 -14.31 14.31
N ARG A 96 -19.65 -14.79 15.49
CA ARG A 96 -19.63 -13.98 16.71
C ARG A 96 -18.23 -13.50 17.11
N TRP A 97 -17.18 -14.14 16.59
CA TRP A 97 -15.78 -13.75 16.84
C TRP A 97 -15.46 -12.35 16.34
N ILE A 98 -16.23 -11.81 15.37
CA ILE A 98 -16.12 -10.40 14.97
C ILE A 98 -16.27 -9.46 16.16
N ASN A 99 -17.17 -9.76 17.09
CA ASN A 99 -17.37 -8.89 18.25
C ASN A 99 -16.18 -8.94 19.21
N TYR A 100 -15.55 -10.12 19.37
CA TYR A 100 -14.31 -10.24 20.13
C TYR A 100 -13.17 -9.46 19.46
N TYR A 101 -13.03 -9.58 18.14
CA TYR A 101 -12.04 -8.82 17.38
C TYR A 101 -12.21 -7.30 17.53
N LEU A 102 -13.43 -6.80 17.36
CA LEU A 102 -13.70 -5.35 17.44
C LEU A 102 -13.49 -4.84 18.86
N GLU A 103 -13.86 -5.63 19.86
CA GLU A 103 -13.67 -5.22 21.25
C GLU A 103 -12.20 -5.34 21.70
N GLY A 104 -11.49 -6.33 21.18
CA GLY A 104 -10.04 -6.44 21.29
C GLY A 104 -9.33 -5.23 20.67
N LEU A 105 -9.76 -4.78 19.49
CA LEU A 105 -9.28 -3.56 18.85
C LEU A 105 -9.50 -2.34 19.76
N ARG A 106 -10.75 -2.11 20.21
CA ARG A 106 -11.07 -1.01 21.13
C ARG A 106 -10.17 -1.03 22.37
N TRP A 107 -10.06 -2.20 23.00
CA TRP A 107 -9.28 -2.37 24.21
C TRP A 107 -7.78 -2.09 23.97
N MET A 108 -7.21 -2.53 22.84
CA MET A 108 -5.82 -2.21 22.49
C MET A 108 -5.59 -0.72 22.21
N LEU A 109 -6.54 0.00 21.62
CA LEU A 109 -6.39 1.45 21.40
C LEU A 109 -6.28 2.20 22.73
N GLU A 110 -7.08 1.82 23.72
CA GLU A 110 -7.09 2.43 25.05
C GLU A 110 -5.89 2.03 25.92
N ASN A 111 -5.50 0.75 25.87
CA ASN A 111 -4.56 0.19 26.84
C ASN A 111 -3.14 0.03 26.29
N TYR A 112 -3.00 -0.18 24.99
CA TYR A 112 -1.70 -0.36 24.32
C TYR A 112 -1.32 0.82 23.46
N GLU A 113 -2.28 1.72 23.16
CA GLU A 113 -2.05 2.92 22.38
C GLU A 113 -1.55 2.66 20.95
N ILE A 114 -2.01 1.57 20.32
CA ILE A 114 -1.71 1.29 18.90
C ILE A 114 -2.26 2.40 18.00
N ASP A 115 -1.58 2.72 16.90
CA ASP A 115 -1.94 3.82 16.01
C ASP A 115 -2.67 3.35 14.74
N GLY A 116 -3.18 2.12 14.75
CA GLY A 116 -4.04 1.60 13.71
C GLY A 116 -3.69 0.19 13.25
N LEU A 117 -4.07 -0.13 12.02
CA LEU A 117 -4.17 -1.50 11.54
C LEU A 117 -3.43 -1.70 10.22
N TYR A 118 -2.84 -2.89 10.11
CA TYR A 118 -2.44 -3.50 8.85
C TYR A 118 -3.34 -4.72 8.63
N MET A 119 -4.10 -4.73 7.54
CA MET A 119 -4.99 -5.82 7.17
C MET A 119 -4.46 -6.49 5.91
N ASP A 120 -4.17 -7.78 6.00
CA ASP A 120 -3.65 -8.62 4.91
C ASP A 120 -4.75 -9.57 4.46
N ASP A 121 -5.48 -9.13 3.43
CA ASP A 121 -6.80 -9.65 3.10
C ASP A 121 -7.77 -9.66 4.30
N VAL A 122 -9.05 -9.78 4.01
CA VAL A 122 -10.08 -9.79 5.05
C VAL A 122 -11.18 -10.79 4.73
N SER A 123 -11.81 -11.30 5.78
CA SER A 123 -12.89 -12.29 5.71
C SER A 123 -14.26 -11.71 6.09
N PHE A 124 -14.35 -10.39 6.30
CA PHE A 124 -15.54 -9.67 6.74
C PHE A 124 -15.99 -8.64 5.69
N ASP A 125 -17.15 -8.01 5.92
CA ASP A 125 -17.77 -7.06 5.00
C ASP A 125 -17.55 -5.58 5.39
N ARG A 126 -18.11 -4.68 4.57
CA ARG A 126 -18.14 -3.25 4.82
C ARG A 126 -18.78 -2.86 6.16
N SER A 127 -19.75 -3.62 6.65
CA SER A 127 -20.40 -3.33 7.94
C SER A 127 -19.39 -3.43 9.08
N VAL A 128 -18.48 -4.41 9.03
CA VAL A 128 -17.37 -4.52 9.97
C VAL A 128 -16.37 -3.38 9.78
N MET A 129 -16.00 -3.03 8.54
CA MET A 129 -15.10 -1.88 8.28
C MET A 129 -15.63 -0.56 8.87
N LYS A 130 -16.95 -0.31 8.76
CA LYS A 130 -17.58 0.86 9.39
C LYS A 130 -17.40 0.86 10.91
N ARG A 131 -17.52 -0.31 11.55
CA ARG A 131 -17.34 -0.45 13.00
C ARG A 131 -15.88 -0.25 13.38
N ILE A 132 -14.93 -0.84 12.64
CA ILE A 132 -13.49 -0.63 12.82
C ILE A 132 -13.19 0.87 12.76
N ARG A 133 -13.59 1.56 11.69
CA ARG A 133 -13.33 3.00 11.53
C ARG A 133 -13.94 3.81 12.67
N LYS A 134 -15.18 3.52 13.07
CA LYS A 134 -15.81 4.20 14.22
C LYS A 134 -15.02 4.01 15.52
N ILE A 135 -14.54 2.79 15.79
CA ILE A 135 -13.72 2.49 16.96
C ILE A 135 -12.40 3.27 16.90
N LEU A 136 -11.71 3.30 15.76
CA LEU A 136 -10.49 4.09 15.62
C LEU A 136 -10.73 5.58 15.90
N GLU A 137 -11.74 6.18 15.27
CA GLU A 137 -12.05 7.61 15.46
C GLU A 137 -12.52 7.97 16.87
N GLU A 138 -13.19 7.04 17.58
CA GLU A 138 -13.71 7.30 18.93
C GLU A 138 -12.62 7.14 20.00
N TYR A 139 -11.76 6.13 19.88
CA TYR A 139 -10.81 5.77 20.95
C TYR A 139 -9.39 6.27 20.68
N ARG A 140 -9.00 6.51 19.42
CA ARG A 140 -7.70 7.11 19.07
C ARG A 140 -7.75 7.83 17.71
N PRO A 141 -8.31 9.06 17.65
CA PRO A 141 -8.38 9.84 16.41
C PRO A 141 -7.03 9.95 15.68
N GLY A 142 -7.04 9.79 14.36
CA GLY A 142 -5.83 9.80 13.54
C GLY A 142 -5.09 8.46 13.45
N SER A 143 -5.69 7.38 13.95
CA SER A 143 -5.27 6.01 13.63
C SER A 143 -5.43 5.70 12.14
N LEU A 144 -4.50 4.92 11.60
CA LEU A 144 -4.39 4.65 10.17
C LEU A 144 -4.66 3.17 9.85
N ILE A 145 -5.32 2.90 8.72
CA ILE A 145 -5.57 1.55 8.21
C ILE A 145 -4.88 1.37 6.87
N ASP A 146 -3.99 0.38 6.81
CA ASP A 146 -3.45 -0.16 5.56
C ASP A 146 -4.23 -1.42 5.17
N LEU A 147 -4.62 -1.50 3.89
CA LEU A 147 -5.25 -2.70 3.33
C LEU A 147 -4.35 -3.29 2.24
N HIS A 148 -3.87 -4.51 2.49
CA HIS A 148 -3.08 -5.33 1.57
C HIS A 148 -3.92 -6.44 0.95
N SER A 149 -3.56 -6.80 -0.27
CA SER A 149 -4.09 -7.96 -0.99
C SER A 149 -3.19 -8.32 -2.16
N ASN A 150 -3.45 -9.48 -2.75
CA ASN A 150 -2.72 -10.05 -3.87
C ASN A 150 -3.68 -10.53 -4.97
N THR A 151 -3.15 -10.77 -6.18
CA THR A 151 -3.94 -11.28 -7.32
C THR A 151 -4.28 -12.77 -7.26
N GLY A 152 -3.67 -13.54 -6.35
CA GLY A 152 -3.97 -14.96 -6.14
C GLY A 152 -5.15 -15.21 -5.20
N TYR A 153 -5.39 -14.30 -4.27
CA TYR A 153 -6.49 -14.36 -3.30
C TYR A 153 -7.73 -13.58 -3.75
N SER A 154 -7.53 -12.51 -4.50
CA SER A 154 -8.61 -11.66 -5.00
C SER A 154 -8.81 -11.79 -6.50
N ILE A 155 -10.05 -11.62 -6.97
CA ILE A 155 -10.35 -11.49 -8.41
C ILE A 155 -10.21 -10.00 -8.80
N GLY A 156 -9.02 -9.45 -8.57
CA GLY A 156 -8.71 -8.02 -8.65
C GLY A 156 -8.98 -7.30 -7.33
N PRO A 157 -7.94 -6.91 -6.58
CA PRO A 157 -8.10 -6.45 -5.19
C PRO A 157 -8.85 -5.12 -5.11
N ALA A 158 -8.61 -4.22 -6.06
CA ALA A 158 -9.34 -2.96 -6.13
C ALA A 158 -10.84 -3.18 -6.31
N ASN A 159 -11.26 -4.13 -7.17
CA ASN A 159 -12.67 -4.46 -7.37
C ASN A 159 -13.27 -5.12 -6.12
N GLN A 160 -12.55 -6.09 -5.53
CA GLN A 160 -13.02 -6.84 -4.38
C GLN A 160 -13.25 -5.96 -3.14
N TYR A 161 -12.42 -4.93 -2.96
CA TYR A 161 -12.44 -4.08 -1.77
C TYR A 161 -12.85 -2.62 -2.05
N THR A 162 -13.45 -2.33 -3.20
CA THR A 162 -13.85 -0.94 -3.55
C THR A 162 -14.72 -0.30 -2.46
N ASP A 163 -15.59 -1.07 -1.82
CA ASP A 163 -16.50 -0.59 -0.80
C ASP A 163 -15.84 -0.35 0.58
N PHE A 164 -14.55 -0.70 0.70
CA PHE A 164 -13.70 -0.47 1.87
C PHE A 164 -12.91 0.83 1.78
N PHE A 165 -12.69 1.35 0.56
CA PHE A 165 -11.84 2.52 0.33
C PHE A 165 -12.20 3.76 1.15
N PRO A 166 -13.50 4.06 1.44
CA PRO A 166 -13.85 5.16 2.33
C PRO A 166 -13.39 5.00 3.79
N TYR A 167 -12.88 3.83 4.18
CA TYR A 167 -12.52 3.48 5.54
C TYR A 167 -11.04 3.12 5.71
N VAL A 168 -10.22 3.22 4.66
CA VAL A 168 -8.78 2.92 4.73
C VAL A 168 -7.97 4.14 4.33
N ASP A 169 -6.73 4.23 4.81
CA ASP A 169 -5.87 5.39 4.58
C ASP A 169 -4.82 5.11 3.49
N ARG A 170 -4.51 3.84 3.26
CA ARG A 170 -3.53 3.42 2.26
C ARG A 170 -3.80 2.02 1.74
N LEU A 171 -3.59 1.83 0.45
CA LEU A 171 -3.62 0.53 -0.19
C LEU A 171 -2.22 -0.06 -0.31
N TRP A 172 -2.16 -1.37 -0.29
CA TRP A 172 -0.96 -2.14 -0.56
C TRP A 172 -1.35 -3.36 -1.40
N PHE A 173 -1.88 -3.12 -2.59
CA PHE A 173 -2.38 -4.17 -3.49
C PHE A 173 -1.32 -4.78 -4.40
N GLY A 174 -0.05 -4.68 -4.02
CA GLY A 174 1.03 -4.85 -4.98
C GLY A 174 1.55 -6.28 -5.19
N GLU A 175 1.05 -7.27 -4.46
CA GLU A 175 1.56 -8.65 -4.49
C GLU A 175 1.07 -9.43 -5.71
N SER A 176 1.98 -10.13 -6.38
CA SER A 176 1.77 -10.83 -7.65
C SER A 176 1.39 -9.95 -8.85
N PHE A 177 1.47 -8.62 -8.72
CA PHE A 177 1.30 -7.68 -9.84
C PHE A 177 2.49 -7.75 -10.81
N LYS A 178 2.20 -7.66 -12.12
CA LYS A 178 3.23 -7.69 -13.18
C LYS A 178 3.47 -6.30 -13.74
N TYR A 179 3.99 -5.40 -12.92
CA TYR A 179 4.18 -3.96 -13.23
C TYR A 179 4.81 -3.68 -14.60
N ASN A 180 5.75 -4.50 -15.04
CA ASN A 180 6.43 -4.34 -16.33
C ASN A 180 5.61 -4.84 -17.54
N GLU A 181 4.58 -5.64 -17.32
CA GLU A 181 3.68 -6.14 -18.37
C GLU A 181 2.42 -5.28 -18.47
N MET A 182 1.98 -4.72 -17.33
CA MET A 182 0.78 -3.90 -17.22
C MET A 182 0.84 -2.61 -18.05
N MET A 183 -0.31 -2.21 -18.58
CA MET A 183 -0.53 -0.94 -19.31
C MET A 183 -0.95 0.19 -18.35
N PRO A 184 -0.81 1.47 -18.74
CA PRO A 184 -1.13 2.59 -17.86
C PRO A 184 -2.53 2.50 -17.23
N ASP A 185 -3.56 2.20 -18.03
CA ASP A 185 -4.93 2.15 -17.53
C ASP A 185 -5.11 1.02 -16.50
N GLU A 186 -4.39 -0.09 -16.66
CA GLU A 186 -4.40 -1.20 -15.70
C GLU A 186 -3.76 -0.79 -14.36
N TRP A 187 -2.62 -0.09 -14.40
CA TRP A 187 -2.03 0.51 -13.20
C TRP A 187 -3.03 1.46 -12.51
N PHE A 188 -3.71 2.28 -13.31
CA PHE A 188 -4.65 3.27 -12.79
C PHE A 188 -5.84 2.61 -12.08
N VAL A 189 -6.49 1.62 -12.70
CA VAL A 189 -7.75 1.05 -12.18
C VAL A 189 -7.57 -0.10 -11.19
N THR A 190 -6.49 -0.88 -11.31
CA THR A 190 -6.32 -2.09 -10.48
C THR A 190 -5.38 -1.89 -9.30
N PHE A 191 -4.40 -0.99 -9.43
CA PHE A 191 -3.33 -0.80 -8.45
C PHE A 191 -3.44 0.54 -7.70
N SER A 192 -3.67 1.65 -8.41
CA SER A 192 -3.35 2.98 -7.88
C SER A 192 -4.19 3.45 -6.70
N GLY A 193 -5.48 3.06 -6.65
CA GLY A 193 -6.47 3.59 -5.69
C GLY A 193 -6.94 5.02 -5.97
N ILE A 194 -6.24 5.75 -6.85
CA ILE A 194 -6.46 7.18 -7.13
C ILE A 194 -7.91 7.50 -7.54
N PRO A 195 -8.62 6.68 -8.35
CA PRO A 195 -10.02 6.97 -8.69
C PRO A 195 -10.94 7.16 -7.47
N PHE A 196 -10.53 6.67 -6.30
CA PHE A 196 -11.27 6.76 -5.04
C PHE A 196 -10.56 7.61 -3.97
N GLY A 197 -9.50 8.33 -4.33
CA GLY A 197 -8.80 9.24 -3.44
C GLY A 197 -7.90 8.56 -2.39
N VAL A 198 -7.55 7.29 -2.59
CA VAL A 198 -6.61 6.55 -1.72
C VAL A 198 -5.36 6.20 -2.52
N MET A 199 -4.19 6.33 -1.93
CA MET A 199 -2.92 6.00 -2.59
C MET A 199 -2.49 4.56 -2.29
N SER A 200 -1.67 3.97 -3.17
CA SER A 200 -1.17 2.60 -3.07
C SER A 200 0.36 2.56 -2.96
N GLU A 201 0.94 1.38 -2.71
CA GLU A 201 2.38 1.11 -2.72
C GLU A 201 2.70 -0.15 -3.54
N MET A 202 3.74 -0.12 -4.38
CA MET A 202 4.15 -1.29 -5.16
C MET A 202 4.89 -2.32 -4.29
N LEU A 203 4.77 -3.61 -4.64
CA LEU A 203 5.37 -4.70 -3.86
C LEU A 203 6.09 -5.76 -4.68
N GLN A 204 5.37 -6.44 -5.59
CA GLN A 204 5.90 -7.60 -6.31
C GLN A 204 7.22 -7.27 -7.00
N ASP A 205 8.25 -8.07 -6.72
CA ASP A 205 9.61 -7.93 -7.26
C ASP A 205 10.24 -6.53 -7.03
N GLY A 206 9.76 -5.80 -6.01
CA GLY A 206 10.19 -4.44 -5.72
C GLY A 206 9.49 -3.34 -6.54
N GLY A 207 8.49 -3.72 -7.36
CA GLY A 207 7.77 -2.81 -8.24
C GLY A 207 8.56 -2.37 -9.47
N ASN A 208 8.05 -1.36 -10.19
CA ASN A 208 8.84 -0.64 -11.19
C ASN A 208 9.21 0.74 -10.64
N ARG A 209 10.48 0.90 -10.26
CA ARG A 209 11.00 2.13 -9.63
C ARG A 209 10.78 3.38 -10.49
N PHE A 210 10.73 3.24 -11.81
CA PHE A 210 10.65 4.35 -12.75
C PHE A 210 9.21 4.81 -13.02
N LEU A 211 8.27 3.86 -13.05
CA LEU A 211 6.89 4.13 -13.44
C LEU A 211 5.99 4.52 -12.26
N GLY A 212 6.38 4.19 -11.03
CA GLY A 212 5.57 4.47 -9.83
C GLY A 212 5.22 5.96 -9.66
N MET A 213 6.15 6.86 -9.97
CA MET A 213 5.93 8.31 -9.80
C MET A 213 4.86 8.89 -10.73
N VAL A 214 4.52 8.21 -11.84
CA VAL A 214 3.36 8.57 -12.67
C VAL A 214 2.05 8.47 -11.89
N TYR A 215 2.01 7.65 -10.84
CA TYR A 215 0.88 7.49 -9.92
C TYR A 215 1.16 8.02 -8.51
N GLY A 216 2.22 8.83 -8.34
CA GLY A 216 2.57 9.40 -7.02
C GLY A 216 2.93 8.35 -5.97
N THR A 217 3.51 7.23 -6.37
CA THR A 217 3.88 6.12 -5.48
C THR A 217 5.30 5.64 -5.71
N THR A 218 5.86 4.98 -4.71
CA THR A 218 7.13 4.24 -4.81
C THR A 218 6.91 2.74 -4.63
N GLY A 219 8.00 1.97 -4.76
CA GLY A 219 8.05 0.61 -4.21
C GLY A 219 8.07 0.67 -2.69
N ARG A 220 7.57 -0.39 -2.06
CA ARG A 220 7.67 -0.57 -0.62
C ARG A 220 9.12 -0.80 -0.22
N HIS A 221 9.54 -0.09 0.83
CA HIS A 221 10.89 -0.24 1.36
C HIS A 221 11.17 -1.68 1.80
N SER A 222 12.41 -2.13 1.67
CA SER A 222 12.90 -3.48 2.03
C SER A 222 12.46 -4.64 1.14
N TYR A 223 11.62 -4.43 0.12
CA TYR A 223 11.17 -5.47 -0.82
C TYR A 223 11.85 -5.39 -2.20
N SER A 224 12.89 -4.57 -2.34
CA SER A 224 13.64 -4.35 -3.58
C SER A 224 15.14 -4.23 -3.29
N GLN A 225 15.97 -4.50 -4.29
CA GLN A 225 17.40 -4.18 -4.26
C GLN A 225 17.67 -2.66 -4.24
N TYR A 226 16.71 -1.86 -4.69
CA TYR A 226 16.81 -0.40 -4.72
C TYR A 226 15.91 0.23 -3.67
N SER A 227 16.48 1.12 -2.85
CA SER A 227 15.70 1.85 -1.86
C SER A 227 14.78 2.88 -2.54
N PRO A 228 13.52 3.06 -2.10
CA PRO A 228 12.66 4.15 -2.53
C PRO A 228 13.04 5.51 -1.89
N ALA A 229 13.93 5.52 -0.89
CA ALA A 229 14.28 6.72 -0.13
C ALA A 229 14.79 7.91 -0.97
N PRO A 230 15.54 7.74 -2.08
CA PRO A 230 15.91 8.87 -2.94
C PRO A 230 14.71 9.60 -3.54
N ILE A 231 13.61 8.90 -3.85
CA ILE A 231 12.37 9.52 -4.32
C ILE A 231 11.66 10.24 -3.16
N TRP A 232 11.66 9.68 -1.96
CA TRP A 232 11.10 10.37 -0.79
C TRP A 232 11.88 11.63 -0.43
N LYS A 233 13.21 11.61 -0.60
CA LYS A 233 14.03 12.81 -0.48
C LYS A 233 13.64 13.86 -1.51
N LEU A 234 13.43 13.47 -2.76
CA LEU A 234 12.91 14.39 -3.78
C LEU A 234 11.55 14.97 -3.37
N TRP A 235 10.66 14.16 -2.79
CA TRP A 235 9.36 14.61 -2.30
C TRP A 235 9.49 15.65 -1.19
N GLU A 236 10.40 15.44 -0.24
CA GLU A 236 10.70 16.38 0.85
C GLU A 236 11.31 17.68 0.31
N ASP A 237 12.35 17.57 -0.53
CA ASP A 237 13.04 18.73 -1.12
C ASP A 237 12.09 19.55 -2.02
N PHE A 238 11.21 18.87 -2.77
CA PHE A 238 10.19 19.50 -3.61
C PHE A 238 8.95 19.97 -2.81
N LYS A 239 8.74 19.47 -1.59
CA LYS A 239 7.50 19.65 -0.81
C LYS A 239 6.25 19.19 -1.56
N ILE A 240 6.25 17.92 -1.95
CA ILE A 240 5.20 17.34 -2.80
C ILE A 240 3.80 17.37 -2.15
N ASP A 241 3.74 17.38 -0.82
CA ASP A 241 2.52 17.48 -0.02
C ASP A 241 1.86 18.87 -0.10
N GLU A 242 2.62 19.91 -0.46
CA GLU A 242 2.10 21.25 -0.76
C GLU A 242 1.65 21.38 -2.24
N SER A 243 1.74 20.32 -3.04
CA SER A 243 1.46 20.34 -4.48
C SER A 243 0.09 19.77 -4.85
N LYS A 244 -0.44 20.20 -6.00
CA LYS A 244 -1.60 19.59 -6.64
C LYS A 244 -1.17 18.57 -7.67
N MET A 245 -1.60 17.32 -7.51
CA MET A 245 -1.40 16.26 -8.51
C MET A 245 -2.41 16.40 -9.66
N ILE A 246 -1.92 16.39 -10.91
CA ILE A 246 -2.72 16.31 -12.14
C ILE A 246 -2.16 15.15 -12.97
N GLY A 247 -2.88 14.04 -13.00
CA GLY A 247 -2.47 12.85 -13.74
C GLY A 247 -2.72 12.93 -15.24
N TYR A 248 -2.10 12.04 -16.00
CA TYR A 248 -2.29 11.93 -17.46
C TYR A 248 -3.75 11.64 -17.87
N TRP A 249 -4.54 11.08 -16.95
CA TRP A 249 -5.96 10.77 -17.13
C TRP A 249 -6.87 12.01 -17.03
N ASP A 250 -6.36 13.13 -16.51
CA ASP A 250 -7.10 14.38 -16.48
C ASP A 250 -7.03 15.06 -17.85
N GLU A 251 -8.19 15.23 -18.51
CA GLU A 251 -8.28 15.89 -19.81
C GLU A 251 -7.68 17.30 -19.80
N LYS A 252 -7.75 17.98 -18.63
CA LYS A 252 -7.25 19.33 -18.37
C LYS A 252 -5.77 19.35 -18.00
N SER A 253 -5.04 18.25 -18.14
CA SER A 253 -3.59 18.27 -17.93
C SER A 253 -2.93 19.23 -18.92
N PRO A 254 -2.25 20.30 -18.44
CA PRO A 254 -1.61 21.30 -19.28
C PRO A 254 -0.31 20.80 -19.93
N ILE A 255 0.21 19.65 -19.49
CA ILE A 255 1.41 19.04 -20.06
C ILE A 255 1.09 17.60 -20.44
N LYS A 256 1.29 17.29 -21.71
CA LYS A 256 1.11 15.94 -22.28
C LYS A 256 2.39 15.53 -23.00
N THR A 257 2.53 14.25 -23.29
CA THR A 257 3.60 13.78 -24.19
C THR A 257 3.06 13.68 -25.61
N ASN A 258 3.95 13.44 -26.58
CA ASN A 258 3.58 13.18 -27.96
C ASN A 258 3.33 11.69 -28.27
N HIS A 259 3.29 10.81 -27.26
CA HIS A 259 3.12 9.37 -27.44
C HIS A 259 2.03 8.82 -26.54
N GLU A 260 1.15 7.98 -27.09
CA GLU A 260 0.02 7.42 -26.35
C GLU A 260 0.47 6.56 -25.14
N ASN A 261 1.58 5.83 -25.25
CA ASN A 261 2.07 4.94 -24.21
C ASN A 261 3.11 5.57 -23.27
N VAL A 262 3.43 6.86 -23.46
CA VAL A 262 4.32 7.60 -22.57
C VAL A 262 3.46 8.59 -21.78
N LYS A 263 3.30 8.36 -20.49
CA LYS A 263 2.38 9.13 -19.66
C LYS A 263 3.14 10.16 -18.83
N ALA A 264 2.51 11.31 -18.60
CA ALA A 264 3.05 12.38 -17.78
C ALA A 264 2.05 12.77 -16.68
N THR A 265 2.52 12.82 -15.44
CA THR A 265 1.76 13.28 -14.28
C THR A 265 2.48 14.45 -13.64
N LEU A 266 1.72 15.46 -13.26
CA LEU A 266 2.22 16.75 -12.77
C LEU A 266 1.95 16.88 -11.28
N PHE A 267 2.89 17.48 -10.57
CA PHE A 267 2.77 17.91 -9.19
C PHE A 267 3.07 19.40 -9.15
N ILE A 268 2.01 20.21 -9.07
CA ILE A 268 2.06 21.66 -9.30
C ILE A 268 2.06 22.41 -7.98
N LYS A 269 3.06 23.27 -7.76
CA LYS A 269 3.10 24.30 -6.72
C LYS A 269 3.38 25.68 -7.37
N PRO A 270 3.19 26.82 -6.68
CA PRO A 270 3.20 28.14 -7.31
C PRO A 270 4.42 28.45 -8.19
N ASP A 271 5.62 28.05 -7.77
CA ASP A 271 6.87 28.45 -8.45
C ASP A 271 7.50 27.34 -9.29
N GLN A 272 7.05 26.09 -9.14
CA GLN A 272 7.69 24.93 -9.77
C GLN A 272 6.68 23.82 -10.03
N ILE A 273 6.93 23.02 -11.07
CA ILE A 273 6.13 21.86 -11.41
C ILE A 273 7.05 20.65 -11.52
N LEU A 274 6.81 19.62 -10.71
CA LEU A 274 7.46 18.33 -10.87
C LEU A 274 6.65 17.52 -11.90
N ILE A 275 7.34 17.01 -12.92
CA ILE A 275 6.75 16.28 -14.04
C ILE A 275 7.34 14.88 -14.01
N SER A 276 6.54 13.86 -13.67
CA SER A 276 6.94 12.46 -13.81
C SER A 276 6.49 11.93 -15.15
N VAL A 277 7.43 11.45 -15.96
CA VAL A 277 7.17 10.87 -17.29
C VAL A 277 7.59 9.41 -17.28
N GLY A 278 6.70 8.50 -17.70
CA GLY A 278 6.97 7.06 -17.75
C GLY A 278 6.60 6.45 -19.10
N ASN A 279 7.49 5.62 -19.66
CA ASN A 279 7.26 4.88 -20.89
C ASN A 279 6.72 3.47 -20.56
N PHE A 280 5.42 3.27 -20.75
CA PHE A 280 4.77 1.98 -20.50
C PHE A 280 4.83 1.04 -21.71
N TYR A 281 5.52 1.43 -22.79
CA TYR A 281 5.65 0.59 -23.98
C TYR A 281 6.80 -0.42 -23.87
N SER A 282 6.82 -1.39 -24.78
CA SER A 282 7.86 -2.42 -24.87
C SER A 282 9.15 -1.96 -25.55
N GLU A 283 9.14 -0.77 -26.16
CA GLU A 283 10.27 -0.20 -26.90
C GLU A 283 10.62 1.19 -26.35
N GLU A 284 11.86 1.62 -26.58
CA GLU A 284 12.25 3.01 -26.35
C GLU A 284 11.46 3.97 -27.24
N LYS A 285 11.24 5.19 -26.73
CA LYS A 285 10.54 6.25 -27.45
C LYS A 285 11.31 7.55 -27.40
N ASN A 286 11.29 8.26 -28.52
CA ASN A 286 11.77 9.63 -28.65
C ASN A 286 10.61 10.59 -28.36
N VAL A 287 10.68 11.28 -27.22
CA VAL A 287 9.57 12.00 -26.57
C VAL A 287 9.87 13.49 -26.52
N HIS A 288 8.82 14.32 -26.60
CA HIS A 288 8.86 15.72 -26.16
C HIS A 288 7.59 16.05 -25.37
N LEU A 289 7.65 17.10 -24.57
CA LEU A 289 6.51 17.61 -23.82
C LEU A 289 5.72 18.62 -24.66
N ASN A 290 4.42 18.41 -24.74
CA ASN A 290 3.44 19.35 -25.29
C ASN A 290 2.91 20.18 -24.12
N ILE A 291 3.35 21.43 -24.02
CA ILE A 291 3.07 22.31 -22.87
C ILE A 291 2.09 23.41 -23.26
N ASN A 292 0.99 23.53 -22.53
CA ASN A 292 0.05 24.64 -22.62
C ASN A 292 0.48 25.78 -21.69
N TRP A 293 1.38 26.63 -22.18
CA TRP A 293 1.94 27.77 -21.43
C TRP A 293 0.88 28.73 -20.89
N ARG A 294 -0.24 28.90 -21.62
CA ARG A 294 -1.33 29.78 -21.20
C ARG A 294 -2.04 29.28 -19.94
N GLU A 295 -2.22 27.97 -19.82
CA GLU A 295 -2.82 27.37 -18.62
C GLU A 295 -1.86 27.35 -17.44
N LEU A 296 -0.55 27.21 -17.70
CA LEU A 296 0.47 27.24 -16.67
C LEU A 296 0.81 28.65 -16.18
N ASN A 297 0.52 29.68 -16.99
CA ASN A 297 0.94 31.06 -16.73
C ASN A 297 2.46 31.17 -16.50
N ILE A 298 3.24 30.45 -17.30
CA ILE A 298 4.72 30.47 -17.31
C ILE A 298 5.20 31.03 -18.65
N ASP A 299 6.21 31.89 -18.62
CA ASP A 299 6.85 32.43 -19.82
C ASP A 299 7.77 31.36 -20.45
N PRO A 300 7.46 30.85 -21.67
CA PRO A 300 8.26 29.79 -22.29
C PRO A 300 9.73 30.19 -22.53
N ASP A 301 10.02 31.48 -22.71
CA ASP A 301 11.39 31.96 -22.95
C ASP A 301 12.24 31.95 -21.67
N LYS A 302 11.59 31.92 -20.50
CA LYS A 302 12.23 31.83 -19.19
C LYS A 302 12.19 30.42 -18.59
N ALA A 303 11.41 29.52 -19.18
CA ALA A 303 11.22 28.17 -18.65
C ALA A 303 12.43 27.26 -18.93
N ILE A 304 12.76 26.41 -17.96
CA ILE A 304 13.74 25.32 -18.08
C ILE A 304 13.19 24.02 -17.53
N LEU A 305 13.70 22.90 -18.07
CA LEU A 305 13.48 21.56 -17.51
C LEU A 305 14.77 21.12 -16.81
N GLU A 306 14.77 21.18 -15.49
CA GLU A 306 15.82 20.58 -14.68
C GLU A 306 15.54 19.08 -14.51
N ILE A 307 16.53 18.24 -14.77
CA ILE A 307 16.51 16.82 -14.43
C ILE A 307 17.28 16.71 -13.11
N PRO A 308 16.62 16.56 -11.94
CA PRO A 308 17.31 16.42 -10.68
C PRO A 308 18.10 15.10 -10.63
N GLU A 309 19.21 15.07 -9.90
CA GLU A 309 19.88 13.81 -9.59
C GLU A 309 19.00 12.98 -8.64
N ILE A 310 18.77 11.72 -8.99
CA ILE A 310 18.07 10.78 -8.13
C ILE A 310 18.83 9.46 -8.18
N GLU A 311 19.43 9.09 -7.06
CA GLU A 311 20.28 7.91 -6.95
C GLU A 311 19.55 6.65 -7.48
N ASN A 312 20.24 5.89 -8.34
CA ASN A 312 19.71 4.69 -8.98
C ASN A 312 18.46 4.90 -9.86
N PHE A 313 18.14 6.14 -10.23
CA PHE A 313 17.00 6.47 -11.11
C PHE A 313 17.46 7.32 -12.30
N GLN A 314 18.07 8.48 -12.08
CA GLN A 314 18.52 9.39 -13.16
C GLN A 314 19.70 10.26 -12.70
N SER A 315 20.54 10.67 -13.66
CA SER A 315 21.63 11.63 -13.43
C SER A 315 21.15 13.06 -13.62
N GLN A 316 21.80 14.02 -12.97
CA GLN A 316 21.51 15.44 -13.14
C GLN A 316 21.75 15.91 -14.58
N ASP A 317 20.82 16.69 -15.12
CA ASP A 317 20.97 17.37 -16.42
C ASP A 317 20.00 18.56 -16.54
N ILE A 318 20.10 19.36 -17.59
CA ILE A 318 19.17 20.46 -17.90
C ILE A 318 18.83 20.41 -19.39
N LEU A 319 17.54 20.43 -19.69
CA LEU A 319 17.02 20.49 -21.06
C LEU A 319 16.27 21.78 -21.33
N SER A 320 16.30 22.21 -22.59
CA SER A 320 15.34 23.19 -23.09
C SER A 320 13.95 22.56 -23.13
N VAL A 321 12.91 23.35 -22.92
CA VAL A 321 11.50 22.91 -22.96
C VAL A 321 11.08 22.36 -24.32
N ASN A 322 11.85 22.67 -25.39
CA ASN A 322 11.61 22.19 -26.75
C ASN A 322 12.47 20.98 -27.14
N ASP A 323 13.37 20.53 -26.25
CA ASP A 323 14.26 19.41 -26.55
C ASP A 323 13.49 18.09 -26.57
N LYS A 324 13.99 17.18 -27.41
CA LYS A 324 13.55 15.80 -27.45
C LYS A 324 14.45 14.95 -26.57
N PHE A 325 13.89 13.98 -25.88
CA PHE A 325 14.61 13.05 -25.02
C PHE A 325 14.17 11.61 -25.27
N ILE A 326 15.07 10.66 -25.00
CA ILE A 326 14.81 9.23 -25.16
C ILE A 326 14.45 8.64 -23.80
N ILE A 327 13.34 7.90 -23.74
CA ILE A 327 13.00 7.08 -22.57
C ILE A 327 13.00 5.61 -23.01
N LYS A 328 13.80 4.78 -22.34
CA LYS A 328 13.84 3.34 -22.61
C LYS A 328 12.52 2.66 -22.26
N ASN A 329 12.34 1.43 -22.74
CA ASN A 329 11.16 0.64 -22.42
C ASN A 329 11.01 0.44 -20.91
N LYS A 330 9.81 0.67 -20.37
CA LYS A 330 9.49 0.50 -18.93
C LYS A 330 10.36 1.33 -17.97
N GLU A 331 10.98 2.40 -18.47
CA GLU A 331 11.69 3.40 -17.67
C GLU A 331 10.92 4.73 -17.65
N GLY A 332 11.48 5.72 -16.98
CA GLY A 332 10.88 7.02 -16.75
C GLY A 332 11.92 8.05 -16.37
N ILE A 333 11.50 9.30 -16.39
CA ILE A 333 12.32 10.48 -16.08
C ILE A 333 11.45 11.48 -15.33
N ILE A 334 12.08 12.19 -14.40
CA ILE A 334 11.46 13.25 -13.62
C ILE A 334 12.11 14.57 -13.99
N PHE A 335 11.28 15.58 -14.23
CA PHE A 335 11.70 16.96 -14.45
C PHE A 335 11.17 17.87 -13.36
N ILE A 336 11.87 18.98 -13.11
CA ILE A 336 11.36 20.16 -12.42
C ILE A 336 11.32 21.29 -13.45
N LEU A 337 10.10 21.69 -13.84
CA LEU A 337 9.85 22.87 -14.65
C LEU A 337 9.79 24.10 -13.74
N LYS A 338 10.61 25.10 -14.06
CA LYS A 338 10.67 26.38 -13.35
C LYS A 338 11.14 27.50 -14.28
N GLU A 339 10.89 28.75 -13.90
CA GLU A 339 11.51 29.91 -14.56
C GLU A 339 12.98 30.06 -14.11
N LYS A 340 13.84 30.52 -15.02
CA LYS A 340 15.28 30.76 -14.78
C LYS A 340 15.57 31.81 -13.73
#